data_AF-A0AA35TEH9-F1
#
_entry.id   AF-A0AA35TEH9-F1
#
_cell.length_a   1.000
_cell.length_b   1.000
_cell.length_c   1.000
_cell.angle_alpha   90.00
_cell.angle_beta   90.00
_cell.angle_gamma   90.00
#
_symmetry.space_group_name_H-M   'P 1'
#
loop_
_entity.id
_entity.type
_entity.pdbx_description
1 polymer ?
#
loop_
_entity_poly.entity_id
_entity_poly.type
_entity_poly.pdbx_seq_one_letter_code
_entity_poly.pdbx_strand_id
1 'polypeptide(L)'
;MPPFVSLVAKTKEDKAHYDWMGYTGNFIALCGLIPLPFAGYWLGREIYMFNNTMGINMMGSLFSWLFIIQAVMIGVLFIGANYYLWSGMTRIAGAERYARFRPYMITIIVLSVAIWMTPRTLIMTPTEMAAIGGQNHPLVGFFGLMTAKNTVVNLIIFDHLSQFSVLPPIR
;
A
#
# COMPACT_ATOMS: atom_id res chain seq x y z
N MET A 1 15.19 -3.13 -10.11
CA MET A 1 15.19 -4.02 -11.29
C MET A 1 13.77 -4.15 -11.82
N PRO A 2 13.52 -3.96 -13.12
CA PRO A 2 12.16 -3.92 -13.63
C PRO A 2 11.49 -5.31 -13.60
N PRO A 3 10.23 -5.43 -13.14
CA PRO A 3 9.53 -6.70 -12.94
C PRO A 3 9.13 -7.45 -14.22
N PHE A 4 9.62 -7.04 -15.40
CA PHE A 4 9.14 -7.54 -16.70
C PHE A 4 10.15 -8.41 -17.46
N VAL A 5 11.33 -8.68 -16.88
CA VAL A 5 12.40 -9.43 -17.57
C VAL A 5 12.00 -10.88 -17.87
N SER A 6 11.13 -11.50 -17.06
CA SER A 6 10.61 -12.85 -17.36
C SER A 6 9.73 -12.92 -18.61
N LEU A 7 9.20 -11.78 -19.09
CA LEU A 7 8.47 -11.72 -20.37
C LEU A 7 9.43 -11.68 -21.58
N VAL A 8 10.67 -11.22 -21.38
CA VAL A 8 11.70 -11.06 -22.43
C VAL A 8 12.65 -12.26 -22.50
N ALA A 9 12.72 -13.06 -21.43
CA ALA A 9 13.55 -14.26 -21.40
C ALA A 9 13.17 -15.26 -22.51
N LYS A 10 14.19 -15.82 -23.18
CA LYS A 10 14.01 -16.72 -24.34
C LYS A 10 13.94 -18.20 -23.95
N THR A 11 14.56 -18.58 -22.83
CA THR A 11 14.61 -19.95 -22.33
C THR A 11 13.58 -20.17 -21.21
N LYS A 12 13.21 -21.43 -20.95
CA LYS A 12 12.26 -21.76 -19.86
C LYS A 12 12.92 -21.62 -18.50
N GLU A 13 14.21 -21.92 -18.42
CA GLU A 13 15.04 -21.85 -17.22
C GLU A 13 15.21 -20.40 -16.75
N ASP A 14 15.49 -19.45 -17.66
CA ASP A 14 15.62 -18.03 -17.30
C ASP A 14 14.29 -17.46 -16.78
N LYS A 15 13.16 -17.85 -17.39
CA LYS A 15 11.83 -17.44 -16.92
C LYS A 15 11.55 -17.92 -15.50
N ALA A 16 11.87 -19.19 -15.21
CA ALA A 16 11.71 -19.75 -13.88
C ALA A 16 12.61 -19.05 -12.85
N HIS A 17 13.85 -18.71 -13.20
CA HIS A 17 14.76 -17.96 -12.33
C HIS A 17 14.25 -16.55 -12.02
N TYR A 18 13.81 -15.80 -13.04
CA TYR A 18 13.27 -14.45 -12.83
C TYR A 18 11.94 -14.45 -12.06
N ASP A 19 11.09 -15.44 -12.26
CA ASP A 19 9.85 -15.58 -11.50
C ASP A 19 10.15 -15.91 -10.03
N TRP A 20 11.12 -16.80 -9.75
CA TRP A 20 11.60 -17.06 -8.37
C TRP A 20 12.18 -15.80 -7.70
N MET A 21 13.01 -15.05 -8.42
CA MET A 21 13.59 -13.80 -7.91
C MET A 21 12.50 -12.76 -7.58
N GLY A 22 11.50 -12.62 -8.46
CA GLY A 22 10.40 -11.71 -8.27
C GLY A 22 9.51 -12.09 -7.09
N TYR A 23 9.17 -13.37 -6.92
CA TYR A 23 8.39 -13.85 -5.76
C TYR A 23 9.15 -13.65 -4.45
N THR A 24 10.41 -14.06 -4.40
CA THR A 24 11.26 -13.94 -3.21
C THR A 24 11.48 -12.46 -2.86
N GLY A 25 11.72 -11.62 -3.85
CA GLY A 25 11.88 -10.17 -3.67
C GLY A 25 10.62 -9.50 -3.12
N ASN A 26 9.43 -9.86 -3.62
CA ASN A 26 8.16 -9.35 -3.09
C ASN A 26 7.95 -9.77 -1.63
N PHE A 27 8.27 -11.03 -1.30
CA PHE A 27 8.15 -11.53 0.08
C PHE A 27 9.09 -10.77 1.04
N ILE A 28 10.36 -10.62 0.67
CA ILE A 28 11.35 -9.88 1.48
C ILE A 28 10.94 -8.40 1.61
N ALA A 29 10.49 -7.77 0.53
CA ALA A 29 10.05 -6.38 0.56
C ALA A 29 8.86 -6.18 1.51
N LEU A 30 7.89 -7.09 1.51
CA LEU A 30 6.77 -7.07 2.45
C LEU A 30 7.25 -7.21 3.90
N CYS A 31 8.09 -8.20 4.19
CA CYS A 31 8.64 -8.40 5.53
C CYS A 31 9.43 -7.18 6.01
N GLY A 32 10.20 -6.56 5.12
CA GLY A 32 10.94 -5.32 5.41
C GLY A 32 10.03 -4.11 5.62
N LEU A 33 8.79 -4.14 5.14
CA LEU A 33 7.82 -3.05 5.31
C LEU A 33 7.13 -3.07 6.69
N ILE A 34 7.01 -4.25 7.32
CA ILE A 34 6.30 -4.41 8.60
C ILE A 34 6.92 -3.58 9.75
N PRO A 35 8.25 -3.43 9.87
CA PRO A 35 8.85 -2.57 10.89
C PRO A 35 8.67 -1.07 10.68
N LEU A 36 8.43 -0.61 9.44
CA LEU A 36 8.43 0.82 9.10
C LEU A 36 7.40 1.66 9.86
N PRO A 37 6.14 1.22 10.07
CA PRO A 37 5.18 1.93 10.90
C PRO A 37 5.69 2.17 12.33
N PHE A 38 6.37 1.19 12.93
CA PHE A 38 6.91 1.32 14.28
C PHE A 38 8.02 2.38 14.34
N ALA A 39 8.91 2.38 13.35
CA ALA A 39 9.93 3.42 13.21
C ALA A 39 9.30 4.82 13.05
N GLY A 40 8.24 4.93 12.24
CA GLY A 40 7.49 6.18 12.07
C GLY A 40 6.81 6.67 13.36
N TYR A 41 6.20 5.77 14.14
CA TYR A 41 5.61 6.11 15.44
C TYR A 41 6.66 6.55 16.47
N TRP A 42 7.83 5.92 16.47
CA TRP A 42 8.93 6.30 17.34
C TRP A 42 9.44 7.70 16.99
N LEU A 43 9.75 7.94 15.72
CA LEU A 43 10.20 9.23 15.22
C LEU A 43 9.17 10.34 15.49
N GLY A 44 7.89 10.06 15.23
CA GLY A 44 6.82 11.00 15.52
C GLY A 44 6.80 11.39 16.99
N ARG A 45 6.90 10.42 17.90
CA ARG A 45 6.94 10.67 19.35
C ARG A 45 8.12 11.56 19.75
N GLU A 46 9.31 11.28 19.22
CA GLU A 46 10.50 12.09 19.52
C GLU A 46 10.33 13.54 19.06
N ILE A 47 9.77 13.76 17.87
CA ILE A 47 9.54 15.11 17.34
C ILE A 47 8.48 15.85 18.16
N TYR A 48 7.39 15.17 18.54
CA TYR A 48 6.38 15.75 19.42
C TYR A 48 6.96 16.14 20.79
N MET A 49 7.83 15.31 21.37
CA MET A 49 8.51 15.59 22.64
C MET A 49 9.49 16.76 22.53
N PHE A 50 10.19 16.89 21.39
CA PHE A 50 11.12 17.99 21.14
C PHE A 50 10.39 19.32 20.92
N ASN A 51 9.34 19.32 20.09
CA ASN A 51 8.53 20.51 19.82
C ASN A 51 7.10 20.16 19.38
N ASN A 52 6.13 20.50 20.23
CA ASN A 52 4.70 20.26 19.98
C ASN A 52 4.19 20.94 18.69
N THR A 53 4.65 22.16 18.39
CA THR A 53 4.23 22.89 17.17
C THR A 53 4.72 22.16 15.92
N MET A 54 5.94 21.62 15.94
CA MET A 54 6.48 20.85 14.83
C MET A 54 5.74 19.51 14.67
N GLY A 55 5.43 18.82 15.77
CA GLY A 55 4.63 17.59 15.76
C GLY A 55 3.24 17.78 15.15
N ILE A 56 2.53 18.85 15.55
CA ILE A 56 1.21 19.20 14.98
C ILE A 56 1.33 19.51 13.49
N ASN A 57 2.34 20.29 13.09
CA ASN A 57 2.56 20.67 11.69
C ASN A 57 3.03 19.50 10.80
N MET A 58 3.59 18.43 11.37
CA MET A 58 3.93 17.21 10.62
C MET A 58 2.70 16.43 10.18
N MET A 59 1.69 16.34 11.04
CA MET A 59 0.49 15.52 10.79
C MET A 59 -0.74 16.33 10.35
N GLY A 60 -0.70 17.66 10.44
CA GLY A 60 -1.66 18.58 9.85
C GLY A 60 -0.94 19.79 9.26
N SER A 61 -1.46 20.39 8.19
CA SER A 61 -0.79 21.47 7.40
C SER A 61 0.17 20.94 6.32
N LEU A 62 1.10 21.79 5.84
CA LEU A 62 1.89 21.61 4.62
C LEU A 62 2.63 20.26 4.51
N PHE A 63 3.19 19.74 5.62
CA PHE A 63 3.88 18.45 5.61
C PHE A 63 2.94 17.26 5.38
N SER A 64 1.65 17.37 5.73
CA SER A 64 0.68 16.28 5.54
C SER A 64 0.52 15.90 4.06
N TRP A 65 0.70 16.86 3.14
CA TRP A 65 0.65 16.63 1.70
C TRP A 65 1.85 15.83 1.19
N LEU A 66 3.04 16.04 1.77
CA LEU A 66 4.21 15.22 1.46
C LEU A 66 4.00 13.76 1.90
N PHE A 67 3.37 13.55 3.06
CA PHE A 67 2.99 12.20 3.52
C PHE A 67 1.92 11.57 2.63
N ILE A 68 0.98 12.35 2.08
CA ILE A 68 0.00 11.85 1.11
C ILE A 68 0.71 11.42 -0.17
N ILE A 69 1.64 12.22 -0.71
CA ILE A 69 2.42 11.84 -1.90
C ILE A 69 3.21 10.55 -1.65
N GLN A 70 3.85 10.42 -0.48
CA GLN A 70 4.54 9.19 -0.10
C GLN A 70 3.57 7.99 -0.03
N ALA A 71 2.40 8.17 0.57
CA ALA A 71 1.38 7.11 0.63
C ALA A 71 0.90 6.69 -0.77
N VAL A 72 0.73 7.63 -1.69
CA VAL A 72 0.41 7.35 -3.11
C VAL A 72 1.53 6.52 -3.75
N MET A 73 2.79 6.90 -3.56
CA MET A 73 3.94 6.16 -4.09
C MET A 73 3.99 4.73 -3.56
N ILE A 74 3.75 4.53 -2.26
CA ILE A 74 3.69 3.20 -1.65
C ILE A 74 2.47 2.42 -2.18
N GLY A 75 1.32 3.07 -2.36
CA GLY A 75 0.12 2.47 -2.94
C GLY A 75 0.36 1.94 -4.36
N VAL A 76 1.05 2.72 -5.21
CA VAL A 76 1.44 2.30 -6.56
C VAL A 76 2.42 1.12 -6.51
N LEU A 77 3.38 1.13 -5.58
CA LEU A 77 4.30 0.00 -5.39
C LEU A 77 3.55 -1.27 -5.00
N PHE A 78 2.60 -1.21 -4.07
CA PHE A 78 1.76 -2.35 -3.70
C PHE A 78 0.91 -2.85 -4.86
N ILE A 79 0.30 -1.96 -5.65
CA ILE A 79 -0.45 -2.37 -6.83
C ILE A 79 0.46 -3.07 -7.83
N GLY A 80 1.66 -2.54 -8.10
CA GLY A 80 2.63 -3.16 -9.02
C GLY A 80 3.15 -4.52 -8.52
N ALA A 81 3.46 -4.62 -7.22
CA ALA A 81 3.86 -5.84 -6.55
C ALA A 81 2.78 -6.94 -6.67
N ASN A 82 1.54 -6.61 -6.33
CA ASN A 82 0.41 -7.54 -6.42
C ASN A 82 0.07 -7.90 -7.87
N TYR A 83 0.16 -6.95 -8.79
CA TYR A 83 -0.02 -7.21 -10.22
C TYR A 83 0.99 -8.22 -10.77
N TYR A 84 2.25 -8.10 -10.34
CA TYR A 84 3.29 -9.06 -10.70
C TYR A 84 2.95 -10.46 -10.19
N LEU A 85 2.52 -10.59 -8.93
CA LEU A 85 2.10 -11.88 -8.36
C LEU A 85 0.93 -12.50 -9.14
N TRP A 86 -0.10 -11.72 -9.50
CA TRP A 86 -1.23 -12.22 -10.29
C TRP A 86 -0.84 -12.66 -11.70
N SER A 87 0.06 -11.94 -12.36
CA SER A 87 0.60 -12.32 -13.68
C SER A 87 1.46 -13.58 -13.60
N GLY A 88 2.11 -13.80 -12.45
CA GLY A 88 2.89 -15.00 -12.17
C GLY A 88 2.01 -16.23 -11.87
N MET A 89 0.86 -16.05 -11.22
CA MET A 89 -0.07 -17.15 -10.89
C MET A 89 -0.56 -17.92 -12.12
N THR A 90 -0.71 -17.29 -13.30
CA THR A 90 -1.10 -18.01 -14.52
C THR A 90 -0.03 -18.96 -15.05
N ARG A 91 1.20 -18.87 -14.55
CA ARG A 91 2.35 -19.66 -15.00
C ARG A 91 2.61 -20.87 -14.10
N ILE A 92 1.86 -21.01 -13.01
CA ILE A 92 2.04 -22.04 -11.97
C ILE A 92 0.94 -23.10 -12.12
N ALA A 93 1.35 -24.37 -12.22
CA ALA A 93 0.42 -25.50 -12.24
C ALA A 93 -0.33 -25.61 -10.90
N GLY A 94 -1.67 -25.64 -10.92
CA GLY A 94 -2.52 -25.69 -9.73
C GLY A 94 -3.02 -24.33 -9.22
N ALA A 95 -2.46 -23.22 -9.71
CA ALA A 95 -2.91 -21.87 -9.35
C ALA A 95 -4.24 -21.45 -10.01
N GLU A 96 -4.75 -22.24 -10.97
CA GLU A 96 -6.06 -22.02 -11.62
C GLU A 96 -7.22 -21.92 -10.62
N ARG A 97 -7.17 -22.69 -9.52
CA ARG A 97 -8.17 -22.63 -8.44
C ARG A 97 -8.28 -21.23 -7.84
N TYR A 98 -7.17 -20.51 -7.80
CA TYR A 98 -7.07 -19.19 -7.19
C TYR A 98 -7.24 -18.04 -8.19
N ALA A 99 -7.16 -18.32 -9.49
CA ALA A 99 -7.44 -17.34 -10.53
C ALA A 99 -8.87 -16.75 -10.43
N ARG A 100 -9.82 -17.50 -9.84
CA ARG A 100 -11.18 -17.02 -9.54
C ARG A 100 -11.23 -15.89 -8.51
N PHE A 101 -10.26 -15.83 -7.58
CA PHE A 101 -10.22 -14.81 -6.54
C PHE A 101 -9.56 -13.51 -7.00
N ARG A 102 -8.81 -13.54 -8.12
CA ARG A 102 -8.13 -12.38 -8.71
C ARG A 102 -8.94 -11.07 -8.72
N PRO A 103 -10.20 -11.02 -9.24
CA PRO A 103 -10.95 -9.77 -9.26
C PRO A 103 -11.24 -9.23 -7.85
N TYR A 104 -11.51 -10.10 -6.88
CA TYR A 104 -11.78 -9.68 -5.50
C TYR A 104 -10.53 -9.05 -4.85
N MET A 105 -9.36 -9.63 -5.06
CA MET A 105 -8.08 -9.12 -4.54
C MET A 105 -7.74 -7.74 -5.13
N ILE A 106 -7.95 -7.58 -6.45
CA ILE A 106 -7.81 -6.30 -7.13
C ILE A 106 -8.76 -5.26 -6.52
N THR A 107 -10.04 -5.59 -6.37
CA THR A 107 -11.04 -4.66 -5.81
C THR A 107 -10.67 -4.24 -4.38
N ILE A 108 -10.24 -5.19 -3.53
CA ILE A 108 -9.82 -4.90 -2.15
C ILE A 108 -8.64 -3.92 -2.14
N ILE A 109 -7.59 -4.17 -2.94
CA ILE A 109 -6.43 -3.28 -2.99
C ILE A 109 -6.80 -1.89 -3.53
N VAL A 110 -7.60 -1.81 -4.60
CA VAL A 110 -7.99 -0.52 -5.20
C VAL A 110 -8.81 0.31 -4.21
N LEU A 111 -9.80 -0.30 -3.54
CA LEU A 111 -10.60 0.39 -2.53
C LEU A 111 -9.76 0.80 -1.33
N SER A 112 -8.84 -0.08 -0.88
CA SER A 112 -7.95 0.20 0.24
C SER A 112 -7.02 1.36 -0.05
N VAL A 113 -6.43 1.40 -1.25
CA VAL A 113 -5.57 2.49 -1.71
C VAL A 113 -6.38 3.78 -1.85
N ALA A 114 -7.61 3.75 -2.39
CA ALA A 114 -8.48 4.92 -2.48
C ALA A 114 -8.81 5.53 -1.11
N ILE A 115 -9.16 4.69 -0.13
CA ILE A 115 -9.39 5.15 1.26
C ILE A 115 -8.11 5.69 1.87
N TRP A 116 -6.97 5.00 1.68
CA TRP A 116 -5.70 5.40 2.26
C TRP A 116 -5.21 6.76 1.75
N MET A 117 -5.44 7.05 0.47
CA MET A 117 -5.11 8.32 -0.19
C MET A 117 -6.02 9.48 0.25
N THR A 118 -7.10 9.23 1.00
CA THR A 118 -8.04 10.28 1.38
C THR A 118 -7.38 11.28 2.37
N PRO A 119 -7.29 12.57 2.01
CA PRO A 119 -6.74 13.59 2.90
C PRO A 119 -7.73 13.89 4.04
N ARG A 120 -7.20 14.09 5.25
CA ARG A 120 -8.04 14.48 6.40
C ARG A 120 -8.39 15.97 6.36
N THR A 121 -7.44 16.80 5.95
CA THR A 121 -7.56 18.25 5.83
C THR A 121 -7.54 18.64 4.36
N LEU A 122 -8.67 19.12 3.85
CA LEU A 122 -8.74 19.65 2.49
C LEU A 122 -8.26 21.10 2.50
N ILE A 123 -7.58 21.53 1.43
CA ILE A 123 -7.30 22.95 1.21
C ILE A 123 -8.63 23.58 0.79
N MET A 124 -9.31 24.24 1.72
CA MET A 124 -10.62 24.85 1.52
C MET A 124 -10.54 26.35 1.74
N THR A 125 -11.29 27.10 0.93
CA THR A 125 -11.50 28.52 1.14
C THR A 125 -12.36 28.77 2.39
N PRO A 126 -12.29 29.95 3.03
CA PRO A 126 -13.11 30.27 4.20
C PRO A 126 -14.62 30.11 3.95
N THR A 127 -15.08 30.36 2.73
CA THR A 127 -16.46 30.21 2.28
C THR A 127 -16.91 28.75 2.21
N GLU A 128 -16.04 27.85 1.74
CA GLU A 128 -16.31 26.42 1.68
C GLU A 128 -16.30 25.81 3.08
N MET A 129 -15.38 26.25 3.94
CA MET A 129 -15.31 25.82 5.34
C MET A 129 -16.58 26.20 6.13
N ALA A 130 -17.15 27.37 5.86
CA ALA A 130 -18.44 27.79 6.43
C ALA A 130 -19.61 26.94 5.90
N ALA A 131 -19.60 26.60 4.61
CA ALA A 131 -20.65 25.77 3.99
C ALA A 131 -20.64 24.32 4.49
N ILE A 132 -19.47 23.79 4.86
CA ILE A 132 -19.28 22.41 5.33
C ILE A 132 -19.52 22.28 6.85
N GLY A 133 -19.66 23.41 7.56
CA GLY A 133 -19.93 23.44 9.00
C GLY A 133 -18.72 23.10 9.87
N GLY A 134 -17.50 23.21 9.35
CA GLY A 134 -16.27 22.94 10.09
C GLY A 134 -15.03 22.76 9.22
N GLN A 135 -13.87 22.53 9.85
CA GLN A 135 -12.59 22.33 9.16
C GLN A 135 -12.48 21.02 8.37
N ASN A 136 -13.32 20.02 8.66
CA ASN A 136 -13.28 18.71 8.01
C ASN A 136 -14.68 18.29 7.54
N HIS A 137 -14.78 17.73 6.34
CA HIS A 137 -16.03 17.15 5.84
C HIS A 137 -16.33 15.83 6.60
N PRO A 138 -17.57 15.56 7.06
CA PRO A 138 -17.87 14.40 7.89
C PRO A 138 -17.45 13.04 7.30
N LEU A 139 -17.75 12.79 6.02
CA LEU A 139 -17.37 11.55 5.32
C LEU A 139 -15.87 11.47 4.98
N VAL A 140 -15.32 12.49 4.31
CA VAL A 140 -13.90 12.53 3.91
C VAL A 140 -12.98 12.55 5.14
N GLY A 141 -13.37 13.27 6.18
CA GLY A 141 -12.68 13.34 7.46
C GLY A 141 -12.64 12.00 8.18
N PHE A 142 -13.68 11.16 8.05
CA PHE A 142 -13.71 9.79 8.57
C PHE A 142 -12.69 8.90 7.87
N PHE A 143 -12.65 8.90 6.53
CA PHE A 143 -11.64 8.14 5.76
C PHE A 143 -10.22 8.69 5.95
N GLY A 144 -10.09 9.98 6.26
CA GLY A 144 -8.82 10.61 6.62
C GLY A 144 -8.29 10.23 8.01
N LEU A 145 -9.04 9.50 8.85
CA LEU A 145 -8.60 9.06 10.17
C LEU A 145 -7.45 8.04 10.08
N MET A 146 -6.51 8.11 11.02
CA MET A 146 -5.41 7.13 11.11
C MET A 146 -5.93 5.71 11.34
N THR A 147 -7.08 5.56 12.02
CA THR A 147 -7.74 4.26 12.19
C THR A 147 -8.20 3.68 10.86
N ALA A 148 -8.89 4.46 10.03
CA ALA A 148 -9.32 4.03 8.70
C ALA A 148 -8.11 3.66 7.82
N LYS A 149 -7.06 4.49 7.84
CA LYS A 149 -5.80 4.25 7.12
C LYS A 149 -5.11 2.96 7.57
N ASN A 150 -5.00 2.72 8.87
CA ASN A 150 -4.40 1.50 9.41
C ASN A 150 -5.23 0.26 9.06
N THR A 151 -6.56 0.35 9.11
CA THR A 151 -7.45 -0.75 8.72
C THR A 151 -7.21 -1.17 7.26
N VAL A 152 -7.19 -0.22 6.32
CA VAL A 152 -7.01 -0.55 4.90
C VAL A 152 -5.60 -1.02 4.58
N VAL A 153 -4.57 -0.51 5.26
CA VAL A 153 -3.20 -1.02 5.14
C VAL A 153 -3.11 -2.48 5.61
N ASN A 154 -3.76 -2.83 6.72
CA ASN A 154 -3.80 -4.21 7.20
C ASN A 154 -4.53 -5.13 6.20
N LEU A 155 -5.59 -4.66 5.55
CA LEU A 155 -6.26 -5.41 4.48
C LEU A 155 -5.36 -5.63 3.27
N ILE A 156 -4.57 -4.62 2.86
CA ILE A 156 -3.59 -4.76 1.78
C ILE A 156 -2.53 -5.80 2.14
N ILE A 157 -1.99 -5.76 3.36
CA ILE A 157 -0.98 -6.72 3.83
C ILE A 157 -1.57 -8.14 3.85
N PHE A 158 -2.80 -8.29 4.36
CA PHE A 158 -3.48 -9.59 4.41
C PHE A 158 -3.74 -10.15 3.00
N ASP A 159 -4.26 -9.32 2.09
CA ASP A 159 -4.47 -9.71 0.70
C ASP A 159 -3.15 -10.15 0.05
N HIS A 160 -2.08 -9.37 0.23
CA HIS A 160 -0.76 -9.69 -0.31
C HIS A 160 -0.18 -10.98 0.27
N LEU A 161 -0.28 -11.20 1.59
CA LEU A 161 0.15 -12.44 2.25
C LEU A 161 -0.62 -13.66 1.77
N SER A 162 -1.93 -13.52 1.56
CA SER A 162 -2.76 -14.62 1.09
C SER A 162 -2.32 -15.15 -0.28
N GLN A 163 -1.71 -14.31 -1.13
CA GLN A 163 -1.17 -14.71 -2.42
C GLN A 163 0.05 -15.62 -2.30
N PHE A 164 0.87 -15.49 -1.24
CA PHE A 164 2.00 -16.38 -1.01
C PHE A 164 1.59 -17.78 -0.57
N SER A 165 0.43 -17.92 0.09
CA SER A 165 -0.10 -19.24 0.46
C SER A 165 -0.52 -20.09 -0.75
N VAL A 166 -0.67 -19.43 -1.91
CA VAL A 166 -1.07 -20.04 -3.18
C VAL A 166 0.14 -20.45 -4.03
N LEU A 167 1.31 -19.86 -3.77
CA LEU A 167 2.53 -20.19 -4.48
C LEU A 167 3.03 -21.56 -3.99
N PRO A 168 3.48 -22.47 -4.90
CA PRO A 168 4.04 -23.73 -4.49
C PRO A 168 5.26 -23.49 -3.59
N PRO A 169 5.52 -24.37 -2.61
CA PRO A 169 6.72 -24.25 -1.79
C PRO A 169 7.94 -24.24 -2.70
N ILE A 170 8.81 -23.27 -2.46
CA ILE A 170 10.09 -23.09 -3.15
C ILE A 170 10.83 -24.43 -3.06
N ARG A 171 10.98 -25.13 -4.20
CA ARG A 171 11.82 -26.33 -4.32
C ARG A 171 13.18 -25.94 -4.85
#